data_AF-A0A9E5M6E5-F1
#
_entry.id   AF-A0A9E5M6E5-F1
#
_cell.length_a   1.000
_cell.length_b   1.000
_cell.length_c   1.000
_cell.angle_alpha   90.00
_cell.angle_beta   90.00
_cell.angle_gamma   90.00
#
_symmetry.space_group_name_H-M   'P 1'
#
loop_
_entity.id
_entity.type
_entity.pdbx_description
1 polymer ?
#
loop_
_entity_poly.entity_id
_entity_poly.type
_entity_poly.pdbx_seq_one_letter_code
_entity_poly.pdbx_strand_id
1 'polypeptide(L)' 'EIAAAQVGKKLRVLVDTPDTARTEADAPEVDGKVLLQKPLTPGAFAEVTITGHKIYDLVA' A
#
# COMPACT_ATOMS: atom_id res chain seq x y z
N GLU A 1 12.35 5.87 7.62
CA GLU A 1 13.17 5.23 6.56
C GLU A 1 12.60 3.91 5.99
N ILE A 2 11.55 3.32 6.59
CA ILE A 2 10.97 2.03 6.12
C ILE A 2 10.19 2.18 4.80
N ALA A 3 9.40 3.25 4.65
CA ALA A 3 8.59 3.51 3.46
C ALA A 3 9.41 3.70 2.17
N ALA A 4 10.59 4.34 2.26
CA ALA A 4 11.46 4.55 1.11
C ALA A 4 12.08 3.23 0.59
N ALA A 5 12.33 2.26 1.48
CA ALA A 5 12.89 0.95 1.11
C ALA A 5 11.89 0.03 0.38
N GLN A 6 10.61 0.40 0.38
CA GLN A 6 9.52 -0.30 -0.29
C GLN A 6 9.33 0.20 -1.73
N VAL A 7 9.83 1.40 -2.07
CA VAL A 7 9.72 1.99 -3.41
C VAL A 7 10.45 1.12 -4.45
N GLY A 8 9.74 0.77 -5.52
CA GLY A 8 10.23 -0.12 -6.58
C GLY A 8 9.97 -1.60 -6.34
N LYS A 9 9.41 -1.99 -5.19
CA LYS A 9 9.01 -3.37 -4.91
C LYS A 9 7.53 -3.60 -5.23
N LYS A 10 7.22 -4.84 -5.61
CA LYS A 10 5.85 -5.34 -5.66
C LYS A 10 5.46 -5.83 -4.29
N LEU A 11 4.37 -5.29 -3.76
CA LEU A 11 3.81 -5.68 -2.48
C LEU A 11 2.40 -6.18 -2.69
N ARG A 12 2.07 -7.24 -1.96
CA ARG A 12 0.71 -7.73 -1.88
C ARG A 12 -0.02 -6.93 -0.82
N VAL A 13 -1.09 -6.27 -1.24
CA VAL A 13 -1.92 -5.40 -0.40
C VAL A 13 -3.35 -5.91 -0.40
N LEU A 14 -4.01 -5.80 0.75
CA LEU A 14 -5.43 -6.01 0.91
C LEU A 14 -6.14 -4.67 0.70
N VAL A 15 -7.03 -4.62 -0.29
CA VAL A 15 -7.80 -3.42 -0.61
C VAL A 15 -8.87 -3.23 0.46
N ASP A 16 -8.79 -2.13 1.20
CA ASP A 16 -9.76 -1.79 2.26
C ASP A 16 -10.92 -1.00 1.68
N THR A 17 -10.57 -0.04 0.81
CA THR A 17 -11.49 0.80 0.05
C THR A 17 -10.97 0.93 -1.38
N PRO A 18 -11.78 1.40 -2.35
CA PRO A 18 -11.33 1.49 -3.74
C PRO A 18 -10.00 2.23 -3.89
N ASP A 19 -9.78 3.27 -3.08
CA ASP A 19 -8.64 4.17 -3.16
C ASP A 19 -7.54 3.88 -2.12
N THR A 20 -7.78 2.96 -1.16
CA THR A 20 -6.80 2.65 -0.11
C THR A 20 -6.69 1.15 0.19
N ALA A 21 -5.47 0.72 0.43
CA ALA A 21 -5.11 -0.65 0.76
C ALA A 21 -4.10 -0.71 1.90
N ARG A 22 -3.93 -1.91 2.46
CA ARG A 22 -2.99 -2.19 3.56
C ARG A 22 -2.13 -3.39 3.20
N THR A 23 -0.86 -3.37 3.55
CA THR A 23 0.09 -4.47 3.32
C THR A 23 -0.24 -5.70 4.18
N GLU A 24 0.00 -6.91 3.67
CA GLU A 24 -0.25 -8.16 4.44
C GLU A 24 0.61 -8.27 5.71
N ALA A 25 1.79 -7.63 5.72
CA ALA A 25 2.75 -7.65 6.82
C ALA A 25 2.55 -6.52 7.85
N ASP A 26 1.52 -5.69 7.69
CA ASP A 26 1.38 -4.43 8.42
C ASP A 26 0.65 -4.62 9.76
N ALA A 27 1.36 -4.42 10.86
CA ALA A 27 0.75 -4.36 12.19
C ALA A 27 0.03 -2.99 12.35
N PRO A 28 -1.19 -2.96 12.91
CA PRO A 28 -2.12 -1.82 12.88
C PRO A 28 -1.63 -0.50 13.52
N GLU A 29 -0.43 -0.46 14.09
CA GLU A 29 0.05 0.65 14.94
C GLU A 29 1.25 1.42 14.35
N VAL A 30 1.87 0.96 13.24
CA VAL A 30 3.19 1.51 12.80
C VAL A 30 3.24 2.01 11.33
N ASP A 31 2.50 1.44 10.39
CA ASP A 31 2.81 1.67 8.96
C ASP A 31 1.65 2.29 8.16
N GLY A 32 2.03 3.13 7.18
CA GLY A 32 1.11 4.00 6.47
C GLY A 32 0.27 3.29 5.42
N LYS A 33 -0.76 3.99 4.96
CA LYS A 33 -1.76 3.46 4.04
C LYS A 33 -1.12 3.31 2.67
N VAL A 34 -1.51 2.30 1.90
CA VAL A 34 -1.19 2.24 0.48
C VAL A 34 -2.28 2.97 -0.28
N LEU A 35 -1.94 4.14 -0.81
CA LEU A 35 -2.82 4.93 -1.67
C LEU A 35 -2.78 4.33 -3.07
N LEU A 36 -3.94 3.90 -3.55
CA LEU A 36 -4.11 3.33 -4.86
C LEU A 36 -4.44 4.45 -5.85
N GLN A 37 -3.65 4.58 -6.92
CA GLN A 37 -3.93 5.53 -8.00
C GLN A 37 -5.11 5.08 -8.88
N LYS A 38 -5.46 3.79 -8.82
CA LYS A 38 -6.60 3.21 -9.53
C LYS A 38 -7.53 2.52 -8.55
N PRO A 39 -8.85 2.72 -8.69
CA PRO A 39 -9.81 2.05 -7.84
C PRO A 39 -9.72 0.53 -8.03
N LEU A 40 -9.44 -0.19 -6.95
CA LEU A 40 -9.43 -1.65 -6.93
C LEU A 40 -10.63 -2.18 -6.14
N THR A 41 -10.94 -3.46 -6.31
CA THR A 41 -12.06 -4.10 -5.61
C THR A 41 -11.73 -4.27 -4.12
N PRO A 42 -12.50 -3.65 -3.20
CA PRO A 42 -12.32 -3.85 -1.76
C PRO A 42 -12.51 -5.31 -1.36
N GLY A 43 -11.72 -5.78 -0.40
CA GLY A 43 -11.73 -7.16 0.08
C GLY A 43 -10.96 -8.16 -0.80
N ALA A 44 -10.39 -7.72 -1.92
CA ALA A 44 -9.47 -8.51 -2.72
C ALA A 44 -8.00 -8.19 -2.38
N PHE A 45 -7.14 -9.20 -2.50
CA PHE A 45 -5.70 -8.99 -2.47
C PHE A 45 -5.22 -8.58 -3.86
N ALA A 46 -4.55 -7.44 -3.94
CA ALA A 46 -3.94 -6.93 -5.16
C ALA A 46 -2.42 -6.87 -5.01
N GLU A 47 -1.69 -7.17 -6.08
CA GLU A 47 -0.25 -6.91 -6.14
C GLU A 47 -0.03 -5.54 -6.75
N VAL A 48 0.50 -4.61 -5.96
CA VAL A 48 0.74 -3.24 -6.40
C VAL A 48 2.23 -2.95 -6.35
N THR A 49 2.70 -2.16 -7.31
CA THR A 49 4.11 -1.74 -7.36
C THR A 49 4.20 -0.38 -6.70
N ILE A 50 4.98 -0.27 -5.63
CA ILE A 50 5.15 1.01 -4.96
C ILE A 50 5.97 1.92 -5.88
N THR A 51 5.35 2.97 -6.39
CA THR A 51 5.99 3.96 -7.27
C THR A 51 6.60 5.10 -6.47
N GLY A 52 6.14 5.30 -5.24
CA GLY A 52 6.66 6.32 -4.34
C GLY A 52 6.11 6.18 -2.93
N HIS A 53 6.47 7.12 -2.08
CA HIS A 53 5.94 7.24 -0.73
C HIS A 53 5.70 8.71 -0.43
N LYS A 54 4.74 8.99 0.46
CA LYS A 54 4.38 10.32 0.90
C LYS A 54 4.42 10.36 2.42
N ILE A 55 5.57 10.77 2.96
CA ILE A 55 5.87 10.87 4.40
C ILE A 55 5.78 9.50 5.10
N TYR A 56 4.56 9.02 5.37
CA TYR A 56 4.28 7.70 5.96
C TYR A 56 3.51 6.78 5.01
N ASP A 57 2.76 7.32 4.06
CA ASP A 57 1.92 6.55 3.14
C ASP A 57 2.73 6.04 1.93
N LEU A 58 2.37 4.88 1.40
CA LEU A 58 2.94 4.33 0.16
C LEU A 58 2.01 4.66 -1.00
N VAL A 59 2.56 4.92 -2.18
CA VAL A 59 1.78 5.24 -3.39
C VAL A 59 2.00 4.16 -4.43
N ALA A 60 0.90 3.60 -4.95
CA ALA A 60 0.91 2.49 -5.89
C ALA A 60 -0.17 2.60 -6.98
#